data_AF-A0A847F7N1-F1
#
_entry.id   AF-A0A847F7N1-F1
#
_cell.length_a   1.000
_cell.length_b   1.000
_cell.length_c   1.000
_cell.angle_alpha   90.00
_cell.angle_beta   90.00
_cell.angle_gamma   90.00
#
_symmetry.space_group_name_H-M   'P 1'
#
loop_
_entity.id
_entity.type
_entity.pdbx_description
1 polymer ?
#
loop_
_entity_poly.entity_id
_entity_poly.type
_entity_poly.pdbx_seq_one_letter_code
_entity_poly.pdbx_strand_id
1 'polypeptide(L)'
;MSTSAIGRRYANALLELANEKKLTPRVQKDLNSFAETWKANAELRAVFENPKISLEAQKKVLTAVLDRLAASPLTKNTLKLLVDRGRLAEIVAIAASFDELASLEAGTVTAEVTSATALPEPYYAQLKAALEASTGKKVILVKKQDPSLIAGIVTRVGDQVIDGSVRTRLNELREGLLSN
;
A
#
# COMPACT_ATOMS: atom_id res chain seq x y z
N MET A 1 5.21 8.91 -4.25
CA MET A 1 6.07 8.21 -3.26
C MET A 1 7.12 7.44 -4.03
N SER A 2 8.40 7.59 -3.68
CA SER A 2 9.51 7.11 -4.51
C SER A 2 9.54 5.59 -4.59
N THR A 3 8.96 5.03 -5.66
CA THR A 3 9.04 3.62 -6.01
C THR A 3 10.49 3.31 -6.39
N SER A 4 11.26 2.71 -5.48
CA SER A 4 12.61 2.23 -5.76
C SER A 4 12.57 1.29 -6.98
N ALA A 5 13.36 1.57 -8.02
CA ALA A 5 13.43 0.73 -9.23
C ALA A 5 13.76 -0.74 -8.89
N ILE A 6 14.46 -0.95 -7.77
CA ILE A 6 14.75 -2.26 -7.21
C ILE A 6 13.48 -2.92 -6.66
N GLY A 7 12.71 -2.19 -5.84
CA GLY A 7 11.45 -2.66 -5.26
C GLY A 7 10.49 -3.16 -6.33
N ARG A 8 10.35 -2.40 -7.42
CA ARG A 8 9.49 -2.77 -8.55
C ARG A 8 9.93 -4.03 -9.28
N ARG A 9 11.24 -4.25 -9.47
CA ARG A 9 11.78 -5.47 -10.10
C ARG A 9 11.48 -6.72 -9.29
N TYR A 10 11.71 -6.68 -7.98
CA TYR A 10 11.40 -7.81 -7.09
C TYR A 10 9.90 -8.05 -6.96
N ALA A 11 9.11 -6.98 -6.89
CA ALA A 11 7.65 -7.06 -6.84
C ALA A 11 7.06 -7.69 -8.12
N ASN A 12 7.54 -7.30 -9.30
CA ASN A 12 7.12 -7.92 -10.58
C ASN A 12 7.39 -9.43 -10.59
N ALA A 13 8.63 -9.84 -10.30
CA ALA A 13 8.99 -11.26 -10.31
C ALA A 13 8.20 -12.08 -9.27
N LEU A 14 7.91 -11.49 -8.11
CA LEU A 14 7.09 -12.12 -7.09
C LEU A 14 5.62 -12.21 -7.51
N LEU A 15 5.10 -11.18 -8.19
CA LEU A 15 3.73 -11.14 -8.68
C LEU A 15 3.50 -12.21 -9.74
N GLU A 16 4.39 -12.31 -10.74
CA GLU A 16 4.36 -13.38 -11.75
C GLU A 16 4.27 -14.77 -11.09
N LEU A 17 5.17 -15.05 -10.15
CA LEU A 17 5.20 -16.33 -9.44
C LEU A 17 3.97 -16.55 -8.53
N ALA A 18 3.44 -15.48 -7.94
CA ALA A 18 2.23 -15.53 -7.13
C ALA A 18 0.99 -15.80 -7.99
N ASN A 19 0.92 -15.25 -9.19
CA ASN A 19 -0.17 -15.47 -10.14
C ASN A 19 -0.17 -16.90 -10.69
N GLU A 20 1.00 -17.42 -11.08
CA GLU A 20 1.15 -18.82 -11.50
C GLU A 20 0.60 -19.79 -10.45
N LYS A 21 0.84 -19.49 -9.17
CA LYS A 21 0.38 -20.30 -8.03
C LYS A 21 -1.00 -19.90 -7.50
N LYS A 22 -1.64 -18.86 -8.06
CA LYS A 22 -2.90 -18.27 -7.58
C LYS A 22 -2.87 -17.87 -6.09
N LEU A 23 -1.72 -17.42 -5.62
CA LEU A 23 -1.46 -17.02 -4.22
C LEU A 23 -1.36 -15.50 -4.04
N THR A 24 -1.65 -14.71 -5.07
CA THR A 24 -1.50 -13.25 -5.07
C THR A 24 -2.10 -12.56 -3.84
N PRO A 25 -3.38 -12.82 -3.45
CA PRO A 25 -3.96 -12.18 -2.27
C PRO A 25 -3.27 -12.59 -0.96
N ARG A 26 -2.77 -13.83 -0.91
CA ARG A 26 -2.07 -14.33 0.28
C ARG A 26 -0.69 -13.68 0.42
N VAL A 27 0.08 -13.64 -0.68
CA VAL A 27 1.39 -13.00 -0.72
C VAL A 27 1.28 -11.52 -0.40
N GLN A 28 0.27 -10.84 -0.95
CA GLN A 28 -0.02 -9.44 -0.64
C GLN A 28 -0.17 -9.21 0.86
N LYS A 29 -1.04 -10.00 1.50
CA LYS A 29 -1.28 -9.90 2.95
C LYS A 29 -0.02 -10.18 3.76
N ASP A 30 0.74 -11.22 3.39
CA ASP A 30 1.96 -11.59 4.11
C ASP A 30 3.03 -10.47 4.01
N LEU A 31 3.21 -9.88 2.82
CA LEU A 31 4.15 -8.79 2.59
C LEU A 31 3.77 -7.54 3.38
N ASN A 32 2.49 -7.17 3.37
CA ASN A 32 2.01 -5.99 4.09
C ASN A 32 2.16 -6.17 5.60
N SER A 33 1.79 -7.35 6.14
CA SER A 33 1.97 -7.67 7.56
C SER A 33 3.44 -7.62 7.98
N PHE A 34 4.34 -8.11 7.15
CA PHE A 34 5.77 -8.07 7.42
C PHE A 34 6.34 -6.65 7.29
N ALA A 35 5.90 -5.87 6.28
CA ALA A 35 6.30 -4.48 6.11
C ALA A 35 5.85 -3.59 7.29
N GLU A 36 4.66 -3.83 7.84
CA GLU A 36 4.20 -3.19 9.07
C GLU A 36 5.06 -3.58 10.28
N THR A 37 5.34 -4.87 10.43
CA THR A 37 6.22 -5.37 11.51
C THR A 37 7.63 -4.77 11.42
N TRP A 38 8.15 -4.62 10.21
CA TRP A 38 9.44 -4.00 9.91
C TRP A 38 9.47 -2.52 10.28
N LYS A 39 8.39 -1.78 9.99
CA LYS A 39 8.26 -0.36 10.38
C LYS A 39 8.15 -0.21 11.90
N ALA A 40 7.37 -1.06 12.56
CA ALA A 40 7.09 -0.98 13.98
C ALA A 40 8.30 -1.35 14.86
N ASN A 41 9.15 -2.28 14.43
CA ASN A 41 10.28 -2.76 15.24
C ASN A 41 11.62 -2.18 14.75
N ALA A 42 12.14 -1.20 15.48
CA ALA A 42 13.48 -0.65 15.23
C ALA A 42 14.60 -1.66 15.54
N GLU A 43 14.43 -2.49 16.57
CA GLU A 43 15.40 -3.54 16.93
C GLU A 43 15.57 -4.58 15.82
N LEU A 44 14.46 -4.95 15.16
CA LEU A 44 14.50 -5.87 14.02
C LEU A 44 15.40 -5.29 12.91
N ARG A 45 15.21 -4.00 12.57
CA ARG A 45 16.03 -3.31 11.57
C ARG A 45 17.50 -3.28 11.97
N ALA A 46 17.80 -2.94 13.22
CA ALA A 46 19.16 -2.91 13.73
C ALA A 46 19.87 -4.27 13.61
N VAL A 47 19.16 -5.39 13.76
CA VAL A 47 19.72 -6.74 13.57
C VAL A 47 20.13 -6.99 12.11
N PHE A 48 19.33 -6.56 11.15
CA PHE A 48 19.63 -6.77 9.73
C PHE A 48 20.62 -5.74 9.16
N GLU A 49 20.73 -4.57 9.78
CA GLU A 49 21.72 -3.54 9.43
C GLU A 49 23.09 -3.79 10.09
N ASN A 50 23.16 -4.62 11.13
CA ASN A 50 24.40 -4.91 11.85
C ASN A 50 25.29 -5.92 11.08
N PRO A 51 26.48 -5.49 10.61
CA PRO A 51 27.38 -6.36 9.83
C PRO A 51 28.03 -7.48 10.67
N LYS A 52 27.93 -7.43 12.01
CA LYS A 52 28.47 -8.47 12.90
C LYS A 52 27.59 -9.71 12.99
N ILE A 53 26.35 -9.64 12.50
CA ILE A 53 25.40 -10.75 12.56
C ILE A 53 25.52 -11.58 11.28
N SER A 54 25.73 -12.89 11.43
CA SER A 54 25.85 -13.79 10.29
C SER A 54 24.53 -13.87 9.51
N LEU A 55 24.62 -14.10 8.19
CA LEU A 55 23.45 -14.31 7.33
C LEU A 55 22.56 -15.46 7.83
N GLU A 56 23.14 -16.51 8.39
CA GLU A 56 22.39 -17.61 8.99
C GLU A 56 21.58 -17.18 10.21
N ALA A 57 22.16 -16.37 11.10
CA ALA A 57 21.45 -15.83 12.26
C ALA A 57 20.30 -14.90 11.81
N GLN A 58 20.54 -14.05 10.82
CA GLN A 58 19.52 -13.21 10.21
C GLN A 58 18.35 -14.02 9.62
N LYS A 59 18.65 -15.11 8.90
CA LYS A 59 17.63 -16.02 8.35
C LYS A 59 16.82 -16.72 9.44
N LYS A 60 17.46 -17.11 10.55
CA LYS A 60 16.75 -17.72 11.70
C LYS A 60 15.78 -16.73 12.32
N VAL A 61 16.21 -15.50 12.57
CA VAL A 61 15.35 -14.42 13.08
C VAL A 61 14.19 -14.15 12.12
N LEU A 62 14.48 -14.00 10.83
CA LEU A 62 13.45 -13.81 9.80
C LEU A 62 12.42 -14.95 9.83
N THR A 63 12.88 -16.19 9.86
CA THR A 63 11.99 -17.36 9.86
C THR A 63 11.08 -17.36 11.09
N ALA A 64 11.63 -17.08 12.28
CA ALA A 64 10.84 -16.98 13.51
C ALA A 64 9.75 -15.90 13.45
N VAL A 65 10.04 -14.74 12.84
CA VAL A 65 9.05 -13.67 12.64
C VAL A 65 7.97 -14.10 11.65
N LEU A 66 8.36 -14.72 10.53
CA LEU A 66 7.43 -15.17 9.50
C LEU A 66 6.57 -16.35 9.91
N ASP A 67 7.07 -17.21 10.79
CA ASP A 67 6.30 -18.29 11.41
C ASP A 67 5.20 -17.72 12.31
N ARG A 68 5.51 -16.68 13.11
CA ARG A 68 4.50 -15.97 13.92
C ARG A 68 3.45 -15.27 13.07
N LEU A 69 3.83 -14.73 11.92
CA LEU A 69 2.90 -14.09 10.97
C LEU A 69 2.14 -15.11 10.12
N ALA A 70 2.40 -16.42 10.28
CA ALA A 70 1.84 -17.49 9.46
C ALA A 70 2.02 -17.23 7.95
N ALA A 71 3.16 -16.67 7.55
CA ALA A 71 3.43 -16.33 6.15
C ALA A 71 3.50 -17.60 5.27
N SER A 72 3.08 -17.47 4.01
CA SER A 72 3.12 -18.57 3.05
C SER A 72 4.57 -18.99 2.72
N PRO A 73 4.77 -20.26 2.29
CA PRO A 73 6.11 -20.75 1.91
C PRO A 73 6.75 -19.90 0.81
N LEU A 74 5.92 -19.39 -0.12
CA LEU A 74 6.37 -18.52 -1.19
C LEU A 74 6.96 -17.21 -0.63
N THR A 75 6.21 -16.51 0.25
CA THR A 75 6.69 -15.28 0.89
C THR A 75 7.95 -15.54 1.73
N LYS A 76 8.02 -16.66 2.46
CA LYS A 76 9.19 -17.05 3.24
C LYS A 76 10.44 -17.22 2.38
N ASN A 77 10.32 -17.89 1.24
CA ASN A 77 11.45 -18.11 0.33
C ASN A 77 11.92 -16.79 -0.28
N THR A 78 11.00 -15.91 -0.67
CA THR A 78 11.34 -14.60 -1.23
C THR A 78 12.05 -13.71 -0.22
N LEU A 79 11.56 -13.65 1.03
CA LEU A 79 12.19 -12.87 2.08
C LEU A 79 13.58 -13.41 2.45
N LYS A 80 13.75 -14.74 2.46
CA LYS A 80 15.08 -15.37 2.65
C LYS A 80 16.04 -14.99 1.52
N LEU A 81 15.58 -14.97 0.28
CA LEU A 81 16.37 -14.50 -0.87
C LEU A 81 16.75 -13.02 -0.74
N LEU A 82 15.86 -12.18 -0.21
CA LEU A 82 16.16 -10.77 0.04
C LEU A 82 17.22 -10.59 1.13
N VAL A 83 17.23 -11.44 2.17
CA VAL A 83 18.32 -11.49 3.15
C VAL A 83 19.64 -11.88 2.49
N ASP A 84 19.65 -12.92 1.65
CA ASP A 84 20.86 -13.35 0.91
C ASP A 84 21.44 -12.26 0.01
N ARG A 85 20.57 -11.41 -0.53
CA ARG A 85 20.97 -10.28 -1.39
C ARG A 85 21.26 -9.00 -0.62
N GLY A 86 21.11 -8.99 0.71
CA GLY A 86 21.27 -7.79 1.55
C GLY A 86 20.22 -6.70 1.28
N ARG A 87 19.05 -7.07 0.77
CA ARG A 87 17.99 -6.15 0.31
C ARG A 87 16.73 -6.16 1.17
N LEU A 88 16.80 -6.73 2.37
CA LEU A 88 15.62 -6.79 3.24
C LEU A 88 15.11 -5.40 3.67
N ALA A 89 15.98 -4.40 3.75
CA ALA A 89 15.58 -3.02 4.05
C ALA A 89 14.59 -2.42 3.04
N GLU A 90 14.61 -2.90 1.80
CA GLU A 90 13.71 -2.46 0.72
C GLU A 90 12.30 -3.06 0.82
N ILE A 91 12.02 -3.87 1.84
CA ILE A 91 10.75 -4.61 1.93
C ILE A 91 9.51 -3.72 1.92
N VAL A 92 9.61 -2.52 2.49
CA VAL A 92 8.54 -1.52 2.45
C VAL A 92 8.26 -1.06 1.02
N ALA A 93 9.30 -0.84 0.22
CA ALA A 93 9.17 -0.45 -1.18
C ALA A 93 8.68 -1.61 -2.05
N ILE A 94 9.13 -2.84 -1.76
CA ILE A 94 8.67 -4.06 -2.44
C ILE A 94 7.19 -4.30 -2.18
N ALA A 95 6.74 -4.21 -0.92
CA ALA A 95 5.33 -4.38 -0.56
C ALA A 95 4.43 -3.34 -1.26
N ALA A 96 4.82 -2.06 -1.23
CA ALA A 96 4.08 -1.00 -1.92
C ALA A 96 4.03 -1.21 -3.44
N SER A 97 5.15 -1.63 -4.04
CA SER A 97 5.21 -1.92 -5.48
C SER A 97 4.36 -3.14 -5.83
N PHE A 98 4.34 -4.16 -4.97
CA PHE A 98 3.52 -5.36 -5.17
C PHE A 98 2.03 -5.01 -5.15
N ASP A 99 1.58 -4.17 -4.20
CA ASP A 99 0.21 -3.68 -4.13
C ASP A 99 -0.20 -2.93 -5.40
N GLU A 100 0.66 -2.03 -5.88
CA GLU A 100 0.44 -1.25 -7.11
C GLU A 100 0.29 -2.17 -8.33
N LEU A 101 1.21 -3.13 -8.49
CA LEU A 101 1.23 -4.05 -9.62
C LEU A 101 0.06 -5.05 -9.57
N ALA A 102 -0.25 -5.60 -8.40
CA ALA A 102 -1.37 -6.51 -8.21
C ALA A 102 -2.71 -5.81 -8.52
N SER A 103 -2.85 -4.53 -8.16
CA SER A 103 -4.04 -3.74 -8.50
C SER A 103 -4.14 -3.49 -10.00
N LEU A 104 -3.01 -3.14 -10.64
CA LEU A 104 -2.94 -2.90 -12.07
C LEU A 104 -3.35 -4.15 -12.89
N GLU A 105 -2.88 -5.33 -12.47
CA GLU A 105 -3.19 -6.61 -13.14
C GLU A 105 -4.62 -7.09 -12.86
N ALA A 106 -5.13 -6.86 -11.64
CA ALA A 106 -6.52 -7.14 -11.32
C ALA A 106 -7.52 -6.20 -12.03
N GLY A 107 -7.02 -5.19 -12.77
CA GLY A 107 -7.84 -4.15 -13.37
C GLY A 107 -8.58 -3.33 -12.31
N THR A 108 -8.06 -3.29 -11.09
CA THR A 108 -8.65 -2.57 -9.98
C THR A 108 -7.92 -1.26 -9.74
N VAL A 109 -8.67 -0.20 -9.43
CA VAL A 109 -8.11 1.10 -9.07
C VAL A 109 -8.45 1.37 -7.62
N THR A 110 -7.44 1.68 -6.82
CA THR A 110 -7.66 2.10 -5.44
C THR A 110 -8.12 3.56 -5.43
N ALA A 111 -9.30 3.80 -4.87
CA ALA A 111 -9.83 5.13 -4.61
C ALA A 111 -9.82 5.39 -3.11
N GLU A 112 -9.00 6.33 -2.68
CA GLU A 112 -8.94 6.79 -1.29
C GLU A 112 -9.95 7.91 -1.10
N VAL A 113 -11.00 7.64 -0.32
CA VAL A 113 -12.03 8.62 0.03
C VAL A 113 -11.74 9.13 1.43
N THR A 114 -11.34 10.40 1.51
CA THR A 114 -11.15 11.11 2.78
C THR A 114 -12.40 11.94 3.05
N SER A 115 -13.03 11.70 4.20
CA SER A 115 -14.25 12.37 4.63
C SER A 115 -14.09 13.02 6.00
N ALA A 116 -14.74 14.15 6.20
CA ALA A 116 -14.79 14.85 7.49
C ALA A 116 -15.52 14.05 8.58
N THR A 117 -16.56 13.32 8.18
CA THR A 117 -17.45 12.55 9.05
C THR A 117 -17.70 11.17 8.45
N ALA A 118 -17.97 10.18 9.29
CA ALA A 118 -18.36 8.85 8.84
C ALA A 118 -19.59 8.92 7.92
N LEU A 119 -19.40 8.63 6.63
CA LEU A 119 -20.49 8.55 5.67
C LEU A 119 -21.28 7.24 5.86
N PRO A 120 -22.60 7.23 5.59
CA PRO A 120 -23.39 5.99 5.57
C PRO A 120 -22.88 5.01 4.50
N GLU A 121 -22.89 3.70 4.79
CA GLU A 121 -22.62 2.62 3.82
C GLU A 121 -23.30 2.80 2.45
N PRO A 122 -24.59 3.17 2.34
CA PRO A 122 -25.23 3.38 1.03
C PRO A 122 -24.57 4.49 0.20
N TYR A 123 -23.98 5.49 0.84
CA TYR A 123 -23.27 6.56 0.15
C TYR A 123 -21.94 6.07 -0.44
N TYR A 124 -21.20 5.23 0.30
CA TYR A 124 -20.00 4.58 -0.22
C TYR A 124 -20.30 3.66 -1.40
N ALA A 125 -21.44 2.94 -1.38
CA ALA A 125 -21.86 2.10 -2.48
C ALA A 125 -22.15 2.92 -3.75
N GLN A 126 -22.86 4.05 -3.62
CA GLN A 126 -23.09 4.96 -4.73
C GLN A 126 -21.80 5.59 -5.26
N LEU A 127 -20.89 6.00 -4.36
CA LEU A 127 -19.59 6.55 -4.75
C LEU A 127 -18.77 5.52 -5.52
N LYS A 128 -18.75 4.27 -5.05
CA LYS A 128 -18.10 3.16 -5.73
C LYS A 128 -18.64 3.00 -7.14
N ALA A 129 -19.96 2.92 -7.29
CA ALA A 129 -20.60 2.73 -8.60
C ALA A 129 -20.29 3.90 -9.56
N ALA A 130 -20.31 5.14 -9.06
CA ALA A 130 -19.98 6.32 -9.86
C ALA A 130 -18.49 6.32 -10.29
N LEU A 131 -17.58 5.93 -9.40
CA LEU A 131 -16.15 5.85 -9.71
C LEU A 131 -15.84 4.70 -10.66
N GLU A 132 -16.49 3.55 -10.51
CA GLU A 132 -16.38 2.41 -11.44
C GLU A 132 -16.90 2.79 -12.84
N ALA A 133 -18.02 3.51 -12.93
CA ALA A 133 -18.56 4.01 -14.19
C ALA A 133 -17.63 5.05 -14.84
N SER A 134 -17.04 5.94 -14.05
CA SER A 134 -16.14 7.00 -14.56
C SER A 134 -14.77 6.47 -14.99
N THR A 135 -14.26 5.42 -14.34
CA THR A 135 -12.91 4.89 -14.62
C THR A 135 -12.92 3.65 -15.51
N GLY A 136 -14.08 3.00 -15.71
CA GLY A 136 -14.21 1.75 -16.47
C GLY A 136 -13.48 0.57 -15.83
N LYS A 137 -13.07 0.68 -14.56
CA LYS A 137 -12.30 -0.31 -13.81
C LYS A 137 -12.96 -0.59 -12.47
N LYS A 138 -12.67 -1.74 -11.86
CA LYS A 138 -13.21 -2.07 -10.52
C LYS A 138 -12.56 -1.17 -9.47
N VAL A 139 -13.32 -0.53 -8.60
CA VAL A 139 -12.77 0.43 -7.63
C VAL A 139 -12.74 -0.17 -6.24
N ILE A 140 -11.55 -0.18 -5.63
CA ILE A 140 -11.37 -0.55 -4.23
C ILE A 140 -11.35 0.74 -3.40
N LEU A 141 -12.38 0.93 -2.57
CA LEU A 141 -12.50 2.11 -1.71
C LEU A 141 -11.69 1.94 -0.42
N VAL A 142 -10.71 2.82 -0.23
CA VAL A 142 -10.01 2.98 1.06
C VAL A 142 -10.64 4.17 1.77
N LYS A 143 -11.31 3.91 2.90
CA LYS A 143 -12.03 4.94 3.67
C LYS A 143 -11.07 5.57 4.68
N LYS A 144 -10.82 6.88 4.58
CA LYS A 144 -10.13 7.66 5.62
C LYS A 144 -11.07 8.72 6.21
N GLN A 145 -10.91 8.95 7.51
CA GLN A 145 -11.55 10.07 8.20
C GLN A 145 -10.48 11.09 8.56
N ASP A 146 -10.71 12.33 8.17
CA ASP A 146 -9.88 13.47 8.56
C ASP A 146 -10.79 14.59 9.09
N PRO A 147 -10.85 14.78 10.42
CA PRO A 147 -11.67 15.81 11.05
C PRO A 147 -11.25 17.25 10.69
N SER A 148 -10.07 17.44 10.09
CA SER A 148 -9.60 18.76 9.64
C SER A 148 -10.28 19.23 8.34
N LEU A 149 -11.00 18.33 7.65
CA LEU A 149 -11.91 18.70 6.57
C LEU A 149 -13.15 19.36 7.17
N ILE A 150 -13.32 20.65 6.91
CA ILE A 150 -14.43 21.46 7.46
C ILE A 150 -15.79 21.01 6.89
N ALA A 151 -15.82 20.53 5.64
CA ALA A 151 -16.93 19.81 5.01
C ALA A 151 -16.53 19.28 3.62
N GLY A 152 -17.05 18.11 3.24
CA GLY A 152 -16.93 17.54 1.89
C GLY A 152 -16.04 16.30 1.78
N ILE A 153 -15.91 15.79 0.55
CA ILE A 153 -15.21 14.55 0.21
C ILE A 153 -14.02 14.82 -0.70
N VAL A 154 -12.86 14.31 -0.34
CA VAL A 154 -11.68 14.28 -1.22
C VAL A 154 -11.49 12.84 -1.66
N THR A 155 -11.67 12.58 -2.96
CA THR A 155 -11.50 11.25 -3.54
C THR A 155 -10.25 11.22 -4.39
N ARG A 156 -9.22 10.48 -3.97
CA ARG A 156 -8.00 10.25 -4.75
C ARG A 156 -8.09 8.91 -5.44
N VAL A 157 -8.08 8.91 -6.77
CA VAL A 157 -8.14 7.71 -7.63
C VAL A 157 -6.81 7.57 -8.35
N GLY A 158 -5.92 6.72 -7.82
CA GLY A 158 -4.52 6.66 -8.30
C GLY A 158 -3.82 8.02 -8.16
N ASP A 159 -3.44 8.63 -9.29
CA ASP A 159 -2.80 9.95 -9.35
C ASP A 159 -3.80 11.11 -9.56
N GLN A 160 -5.07 10.81 -9.84
CA GLN A 160 -6.10 11.83 -10.01
C GLN A 160 -6.75 12.16 -8.66
N VAL A 161 -6.72 13.42 -8.27
CA VAL A 161 -7.43 13.92 -7.08
C VAL A 161 -8.71 14.59 -7.54
N ILE A 162 -9.85 13.99 -7.18
CA ILE A 162 -11.18 14.58 -7.32
C ILE A 162 -11.53 15.19 -5.97
N ASP A 163 -11.27 16.48 -5.82
CA ASP A 163 -11.56 17.24 -4.60
C ASP A 163 -12.95 17.89 -4.69
N GLY A 164 -13.89 17.37 -3.90
CA GLY A 164 -15.22 17.93 -3.70
C GLY A 164 -15.39 18.64 -2.36
N SER A 165 -14.30 19.07 -1.71
CA SER A 165 -14.35 19.70 -0.40
C SER A 165 -14.83 21.16 -0.48
N VAL A 166 -15.62 21.57 0.52
CA VAL A 166 -16.13 22.95 0.66
C VAL A 166 -14.97 23.92 0.92
N ARG A 167 -13.86 23.42 1.50
CA ARG A 167 -12.63 24.19 1.73
C ARG A 167 -12.04 24.71 0.42
N THR A 168 -11.97 23.89 -0.62
CA THR A 168 -11.41 24.29 -1.91
C THR A 168 -12.30 25.33 -2.58
N ARG A 169 -13.63 25.16 -2.55
CA ARG A 169 -14.58 26.18 -3.04
C ARG A 169 -14.49 27.51 -2.28
N LEU A 170 -14.29 27.48 -0.96
CA LEU A 170 -14.10 28.68 -0.15
C LEU A 170 -12.76 29.37 -0.42
N ASN A 171 -11.70 28.61 -0.66
CA ASN A 171 -10.40 29.16 -1.04
C ASN A 171 -10.43 29.80 -2.44
N GLU A 172 -11.06 29.14 -3.42
CA GLU A 172 -11.27 29.71 -4.75
C GLU A 172 -12.07 31.02 -4.70
N LEU A 173 -13.13 31.07 -3.88
CA LEU A 173 -13.88 32.31 -3.63
C LEU A 173 -13.02 33.38 -2.96
N ARG A 174 -12.18 33.02 -1.99
CA ARG A 174 -11.29 33.96 -1.30
C ARG A 174 -10.21 34.51 -2.24
N GLU A 175 -9.62 33.69 -3.09
CA GLU A 175 -8.65 34.13 -4.10
C GLU A 175 -9.30 35.02 -5.16
N GLY A 176 -10.53 34.73 -5.58
CA GLY A 176 -11.31 35.59 -6.48
C GLY A 176 -11.71 36.95 -5.87
N LEU A 177 -11.76 37.05 -4.54
CA LEU A 177 -12.06 38.30 -3.81
C LEU A 177 -10.81 39.12 -3.45
N LEU A 178 -9.62 38.50 -3.39
CA LEU A 178 -8.34 39.17 -3.13
C LEU A 178 -7.62 39.63 -4.41
N SER A 179 -8.13 39.25 -5.58
CA SER A 179 -7.59 39.61 -6.90
C SER A 179 -8.31 40.79 -7.57
N ASN A 180 -9.17 41.51 -6.82
CA ASN A 180 -9.77 42.79 -7.22
C ASN A 180 -9.36 43.91 -6.26
#